data_AF-A0A7R9BJV7-F1
#
_entry.id   AF-A0A7R9BJV7-F1
#
_cell.length_a   1.000
_cell.length_b   1.000
_cell.length_c   1.000
_cell.angle_alpha   90.00
_cell.angle_beta   90.00
_cell.angle_gamma   90.00
#
_symmetry.space_group_name_H-M   'P 1'
#
loop_
_entity.id
_entity.type
_entity.pdbx_description
1 polymer ?
#
loop_
_entity_poly.entity_id
_entity_poly.type
_entity_poly.pdbx_seq_one_letter_code
_entity_poly.pdbx_strand_id
1 'polypeptide(L)'
;MNSVDFRLMIQQTKGEGQLPETKGFLYVGSYERPFGQIKITKQLRKMHNRIIECNYDGATSQWLFMRERTDKSFPNGYNTAMAVCNSIQRPVTQEFLLDFIKERGFKTMPPPPPPVARAPKRPHPPDEDRD
;
A
#
# COMPACT_ATOMS: atom_id res chain seq x y z
N MET A 1 -8.12 0.78 4.88
CA MET A 1 -8.39 1.71 3.75
C MET A 1 -7.07 1.94 3.04
N ASN A 2 -7.04 1.93 1.71
CA ASN A 2 -5.79 2.07 0.97
C ASN A 2 -5.47 3.56 0.79
N SER A 3 -4.28 3.97 1.20
CA SER A 3 -3.81 5.35 1.18
C SER A 3 -2.42 5.45 0.54
N VAL A 4 -2.06 6.66 0.11
CA VAL A 4 -0.76 6.99 -0.48
C VAL A 4 -0.24 8.27 0.17
N ASP A 5 1.05 8.25 0.52
CA ASP A 5 1.78 9.41 1.01
C ASP A 5 2.34 10.22 -0.17
N PHE A 6 1.85 11.44 -0.35
CA PHE A 6 2.26 12.35 -1.41
C PHE A 6 3.06 13.53 -0.87
N ARG A 7 3.92 14.10 -1.70
CA ARG A 7 4.41 15.46 -1.49
C ARG A 7 3.40 16.43 -2.09
N LEU A 8 2.85 17.33 -1.27
CA LEU A 8 1.92 18.35 -1.73
C LEU A 8 2.67 19.56 -2.28
N MET A 9 2.38 19.96 -3.51
CA MET A 9 2.87 21.18 -4.12
C MET A 9 1.69 22.09 -4.46
N ILE A 10 1.61 23.25 -3.81
CA ILE A 10 0.55 24.24 -4.06
C ILE A 10 1.06 25.27 -5.06
N GLN A 11 0.32 25.48 -6.14
CA GLN A 11 0.67 26.45 -7.18
C GLN A 11 -0.56 27.27 -7.57
N GLN A 12 -0.34 28.56 -7.83
CA GLN A 12 -1.37 29.43 -8.41
C GLN A 12 -1.27 29.35 -9.93
N THR A 13 -2.35 28.95 -10.57
CA THR A 13 -2.52 29.00 -12.02
C THR A 13 -3.28 30.27 -12.39
N LYS A 14 -2.67 31.11 -13.23
CA LYS A 14 -3.33 32.23 -13.91
C LYS A 14 -3.51 31.85 -15.37
N GLY A 15 -4.75 31.64 -15.81
CA GLY A 15 -5.09 31.61 -17.22
C GLY A 15 -5.38 33.03 -17.70
N GLU A 16 -5.07 33.34 -18.96
CA GLU A 16 -5.46 34.62 -19.57
C GLU A 16 -6.99 34.76 -19.52
N GLY A 17 -7.48 35.83 -18.88
CA GLY A 17 -8.91 36.10 -18.72
C GLY A 17 -9.62 35.30 -17.62
N GLN A 18 -8.93 34.44 -16.86
CA GLN A 18 -9.53 33.65 -15.77
C GLN A 18 -9.12 34.15 -14.38
N LEU A 19 -10.01 33.97 -13.40
CA LEU A 19 -9.68 34.22 -12.00
C LEU A 19 -8.51 33.30 -11.57
N PRO A 20 -7.55 33.81 -10.78
CA PRO A 20 -6.45 33.00 -10.27
C PRO A 20 -6.97 31.80 -9.48
N GLU A 21 -6.63 30.59 -9.91
CA GLU A 21 -7.01 29.36 -9.23
C GLU A 21 -5.81 28.78 -8.47
N THR A 22 -6.00 28.42 -7.20
CA THR A 22 -4.97 27.73 -6.41
C THR A 22 -5.18 26.23 -6.49
N LYS A 23 -4.22 25.51 -7.08
CA LYS A 23 -4.26 24.06 -7.26
C LYS A 23 -3.24 23.36 -6.36
N GLY A 24 -3.63 22.19 -5.85
CA GLY A 24 -2.75 21.28 -5.11
C GLY A 24 -2.34 20.12 -6.00
N PHE A 25 -1.06 20.02 -6.32
CA PHE A 25 -0.49 18.91 -7.07
C PHE A 25 0.12 17.89 -6.12
N LEU A 26 -0.17 16.62 -6.35
CA LEU A 26 0.30 15.49 -5.57
C LEU A 26 1.45 14.81 -6.31
N TYR A 27 2.62 14.74 -5.68
CA TYR A 27 3.82 14.13 -6.25
C TYR A 27 4.20 12.84 -5.52
N VAL A 28 4.70 11.87 -6.29
CA VAL A 28 5.25 10.60 -5.81
C VAL A 28 6.74 10.52 -6.11
N GLY A 29 7.45 9.62 -5.44
CA GLY A 29 8.87 9.38 -5.66
C GLY A 29 9.12 8.75 -7.04
N SER A 30 10.27 9.10 -7.63
CA SER A 30 10.72 8.59 -8.94
C SER A 30 9.75 8.87 -10.10
N TYR A 31 8.95 9.93 -9.98
CA TYR A 31 8.06 10.41 -11.03
C TYR A 31 8.04 11.95 -11.04
N GLU A 32 8.42 12.55 -12.16
CA GLU A 32 8.64 14.00 -12.26
C GLU A 32 7.36 14.81 -12.42
N ARG A 33 6.28 14.18 -12.91
CA ARG A 33 5.01 14.85 -13.16
C ARG A 33 4.08 14.73 -11.95
N PRO A 34 3.11 15.64 -11.78
CA PRO A 34 2.04 15.44 -10.80
C PRO A 34 1.36 14.09 -11.03
N PHE A 35 1.27 13.27 -9.99
CA PHE A 35 0.52 12.02 -9.99
C PHE A 35 -0.99 12.29 -9.98
N GLY A 36 -1.41 13.37 -9.33
CA GLY A 36 -2.80 13.77 -9.24
C GLY A 36 -2.96 15.20 -8.73
N GLN A 37 -4.21 15.61 -8.57
CA GLN A 37 -4.58 16.90 -8.00
C GLN A 37 -5.50 16.71 -6.80
N ILE A 38 -5.43 17.65 -5.85
CA ILE A 38 -6.32 17.72 -4.69
C ILE A 38 -6.89 19.13 -4.55
N LYS A 39 -8.17 19.20 -4.15
CA LYS A 39 -8.84 20.46 -3.84
C LYS A 39 -8.22 21.09 -2.59
N ILE A 40 -7.75 22.33 -2.71
CA ILE A 40 -7.07 23.02 -1.60
C ILE A 40 -8.08 23.55 -0.56
N THR A 41 -8.05 22.95 0.62
CA THR A 41 -8.78 23.41 1.81
C THR A 41 -7.98 24.43 2.62
N LYS A 42 -8.61 25.08 3.61
CA LYS A 42 -7.92 25.98 4.56
C LYS A 42 -6.74 25.31 5.27
N GLN A 43 -6.88 24.03 5.60
CA GLN A 43 -5.84 23.24 6.26
C GLN A 43 -4.68 22.97 5.31
N LEU A 44 -4.97 22.49 4.08
CA LEU A 44 -3.95 22.16 3.08
C LEU A 44 -3.07 23.35 2.69
N ARG A 45 -3.60 24.58 2.72
CA ARG A 45 -2.83 25.79 2.41
C ARG A 45 -1.53 25.96 3.22
N LYS A 46 -1.48 25.41 4.44
CA LYS A 46 -0.31 25.50 5.32
C LYS A 46 0.71 24.37 5.11
N MET A 47 0.41 23.41 4.23
CA MET A 47 1.16 22.16 4.06
C MET A 47 1.91 22.09 2.71
N HIS A 48 2.26 23.24 2.13
CA HIS A 48 3.09 23.27 0.92
C HIS A 48 4.44 22.58 1.18
N ASN A 49 4.83 21.70 0.26
CA ASN A 49 6.05 20.88 0.31
C ASN A 49 6.12 19.94 1.54
N ARG A 50 4.99 19.65 2.18
CA ARG A 50 4.87 18.62 3.24
C ARG A 50 4.49 17.26 2.65
N ILE A 51 4.74 16.19 3.41
CA ILE A 51 4.22 14.86 3.09
C ILE A 51 2.84 14.71 3.73
N ILE A 52 1.85 14.37 2.91
CA ILE A 52 0.47 14.16 3.35
C ILE A 52 0.02 12.76 2.95
N GLU A 53 -0.75 12.11 3.83
CA GLU A 53 -1.42 10.86 3.53
C GLU A 53 -2.79 11.17 2.94
N CYS A 54 -3.10 10.58 1.79
CA CYS A 54 -4.38 10.73 1.12
C CYS A 54 -4.96 9.36 0.74
N ASN A 55 -6.28 9.25 0.74
CA ASN A 55 -7.00 8.14 0.13
C ASN A 55 -7.74 8.63 -1.13
N TYR A 56 -8.03 7.71 -2.04
CA TYR A 56 -8.80 8.03 -3.24
C TYR A 56 -10.27 7.67 -3.04
N ASP A 57 -11.16 8.63 -3.27
CA ASP A 57 -12.59 8.41 -3.35
C ASP A 57 -12.97 8.09 -4.80
N GLY A 58 -13.28 6.82 -5.05
CA GLY A 58 -13.69 6.35 -6.38
C GLY A 58 -15.05 6.88 -6.83
N ALA A 59 -15.95 7.26 -5.91
CA ALA A 59 -17.27 7.76 -6.27
C ALA A 59 -17.19 9.19 -6.84
N THR A 60 -16.34 10.03 -6.24
CA THR A 60 -16.12 11.41 -6.71
C THR A 60 -14.92 11.57 -7.62
N SER A 61 -14.10 10.51 -7.76
CA SER A 61 -12.81 10.52 -8.46
C SER A 61 -11.85 11.59 -7.94
N GLN A 62 -11.76 11.73 -6.61
CA GLN A 62 -10.94 12.75 -5.96
C GLN A 62 -10.03 12.16 -4.88
N TRP A 63 -8.87 12.78 -4.71
CA TRP A 63 -8.01 12.54 -3.55
C TRP A 63 -8.53 13.29 -2.33
N LEU A 64 -8.64 12.58 -1.22
CA LEU A 64 -9.05 13.13 0.07
C LEU A 64 -7.85 13.14 1.01
N PHE A 65 -7.61 14.29 1.64
CA PHE A 65 -6.58 14.45 2.65
C PHE A 65 -7.00 13.70 3.93
N MET A 66 -6.09 12.90 4.48
CA MET A 66 -6.28 12.23 5.76
C MET A 66 -5.50 12.94 6.86
N ARG A 67 -4.16 13.01 6.74
CA ARG A 67 -3.28 13.58 7.75
C ARG A 67 -1.94 14.04 7.17
N GLU A 68 -1.23 14.85 7.93
CA GLU A 68 0.19 15.14 7.67
C GLU A 68 1.07 13.98 8.18
N ARG A 69 2.13 13.67 7.42
CA ARG A 69 3.14 12.66 7.76
C ARG A 69 4.43 13.32 8.16
N THR A 70 4.47 13.87 9.38
CA THR A 70 5.68 14.48 9.95
C THR A 70 6.81 13.46 10.18
N ASP A 71 6.46 12.18 10.26
CA ASP A 71 7.37 11.05 10.37
C ASP A 71 8.03 10.66 9.04
N LYS A 72 7.60 11.22 7.91
CA LYS A 72 8.12 10.88 6.58
C LYS A 72 8.78 12.07 5.91
N SER A 73 10.02 11.88 5.48
CA SER A 73 10.75 12.86 4.65
C SER A 73 10.44 12.74 3.16
N PHE A 74 9.92 11.60 2.71
CA PHE A 74 9.71 11.30 1.29
C PHE A 74 8.30 10.71 1.03
N PRO A 75 7.71 11.02 -0.14
CA PRO A 75 6.46 10.39 -0.58
C PRO A 75 6.67 8.89 -0.89
N ASN A 76 5.59 8.16 -1.09
CA ASN A 76 5.70 6.81 -1.66
C ASN A 76 6.27 6.86 -3.07
N GLY A 77 6.96 5.79 -3.48
CA GLY A 77 7.41 5.62 -4.86
C GLY A 77 6.25 5.37 -5.81
N TYR A 78 6.45 5.69 -7.09
CA TYR A 78 5.45 5.53 -8.15
C TYR A 78 4.80 4.13 -8.19
N ASN A 79 5.59 3.07 -8.13
CA ASN A 79 5.07 1.70 -8.19
C ASN A 79 4.13 1.38 -7.02
N THR A 80 4.44 1.89 -5.82
CA THR A 80 3.55 1.75 -4.64
C THR A 80 2.25 2.50 -4.85
N ALA A 81 2.31 3.74 -5.34
CA ALA A 81 1.12 4.54 -5.61
C ALA A 81 0.21 3.88 -6.66
N MET A 82 0.78 3.32 -7.74
CA MET A 82 0.04 2.57 -8.75
C MET A 82 -0.58 1.28 -8.20
N ALA A 83 0.14 0.53 -7.38
CA ALA A 83 -0.37 -0.67 -6.73
C ALA A 83 -1.58 -0.36 -5.83
N VAL A 84 -1.51 0.76 -5.09
CA VAL A 84 -2.63 1.25 -4.28
C VAL A 84 -3.83 1.61 -5.17
N CYS A 85 -3.64 2.36 -6.26
CA CYS A 85 -4.72 2.67 -7.21
C CYS A 85 -5.38 1.40 -7.76
N ASN A 86 -4.60 0.39 -8.14
CA ASN A 86 -5.11 -0.90 -8.62
C ASN A 86 -5.95 -1.62 -7.56
N SER A 87 -5.51 -1.61 -6.30
CA SER A 87 -6.25 -2.22 -5.19
C SER A 87 -7.56 -1.51 -4.87
N ILE A 88 -7.67 -0.22 -5.16
CA ILE A 88 -8.90 0.55 -5.00
C ILE A 88 -9.88 0.25 -6.14
N GLN A 89 -9.37 0.05 -7.37
CA GLN A 89 -10.20 -0.34 -8.52
C GLN A 89 -10.73 -1.78 -8.43
N ARG A 90 -10.02 -2.67 -7.72
CA ARG A 90 -10.38 -4.08 -7.55
C ARG A 90 -10.43 -4.43 -6.06
N PRO A 91 -11.44 -3.92 -5.32
CA PRO A 91 -11.51 -4.11 -3.90
C PRO A 91 -11.78 -5.58 -3.57
N VAL A 92 -10.96 -6.15 -2.67
CA VAL A 92 -11.30 -7.40 -1.98
C VAL A 92 -12.10 -6.99 -0.75
N THR A 93 -13.41 -7.20 -0.78
CA THR A 93 -14.27 -6.84 0.36
C THR A 93 -14.16 -7.88 1.48
N GLN A 94 -14.52 -7.47 2.70
CA GLN A 94 -14.51 -8.37 3.84
C GLN A 94 -15.46 -9.55 3.60
N GLU A 95 -16.64 -9.27 3.05
CA GLU A 95 -17.67 -10.26 2.74
C GLU A 95 -17.15 -11.26 1.71
N PHE A 96 -16.56 -10.77 0.61
CA PHE A 96 -15.97 -11.63 -0.42
C PHE A 96 -14.88 -12.54 0.16
N LEU A 97 -14.03 -12.01 1.04
CA LEU A 97 -13.00 -12.81 1.70
C LEU A 97 -13.59 -13.86 2.64
N LEU A 98 -14.62 -13.50 3.42
CA LEU A 98 -15.30 -14.42 4.33
C LEU A 98 -16.02 -15.53 3.55
N ASP A 99 -16.71 -15.20 2.47
CA ASP A 99 -17.35 -16.16 1.58
C ASP A 99 -16.32 -17.09 0.93
N PHE A 100 -15.20 -16.54 0.43
CA PHE A 100 -14.11 -17.33 -0.13
C PHE A 100 -13.52 -18.31 0.90
N ILE A 101 -13.29 -17.87 2.14
CA ILE A 101 -12.81 -18.74 3.23
C ILE A 101 -13.87 -19.78 3.59
N LYS A 102 -15.15 -19.42 3.64
CA LYS A 102 -16.22 -20.39 3.92
C LYS A 102 -16.31 -21.48 2.85
N GLU A 103 -16.14 -21.11 1.59
CA GLU A 103 -16.23 -22.04 0.45
C GLU A 103 -14.96 -22.87 0.22
N ARG A 104 -13.78 -22.32 0.55
CA ARG A 104 -12.48 -22.92 0.17
C ARG A 104 -11.50 -23.10 1.32
N GLY A 105 -11.77 -22.49 2.48
CA GLY A 105 -11.03 -22.70 3.71
C GLY A 105 -11.25 -24.13 4.16
N PHE A 106 -10.16 -24.89 4.17
CA PHE A 106 -10.13 -26.32 4.52
C PHE A 106 -10.79 -27.25 3.50
N LYS A 107 -10.18 -27.37 2.31
CA LYS A 107 -10.14 -28.69 1.66
C LYS A 107 -9.33 -29.60 2.59
N THR A 108 -9.98 -30.66 3.06
CA THR A 108 -9.41 -31.71 3.91
C THR A 108 -7.93 -31.92 3.62
N MET A 109 -7.06 -31.54 4.57
CA MET A 109 -5.71 -32.07 4.52
C MET A 109 -5.87 -33.59 4.54
N PRO A 110 -5.21 -34.34 3.64
CA PRO A 110 -5.19 -35.79 3.78
C PRO A 110 -4.71 -36.11 5.20
N PRO A 111 -5.30 -37.12 5.86
CA PRO A 111 -4.89 -37.48 7.22
C PRO A 111 -3.37 -37.65 7.23
N PRO A 112 -2.68 -37.19 8.30
CA PRO A 112 -1.24 -37.34 8.40
C PRO A 112 -0.87 -38.81 8.16
N PRO A 113 0.21 -39.09 7.41
CA PRO A 113 0.62 -40.47 7.16
C PRO A 113 0.80 -41.19 8.51
N PRO A 114 0.45 -42.48 8.58
CA PRO A 114 0.64 -43.26 9.81
C PRO A 114 2.11 -43.14 10.26
N PRO A 115 2.37 -43.07 11.57
CA PRO A 115 3.73 -42.95 12.08
C PRO A 115 4.59 -44.08 11.51
N VAL A 116 5.58 -43.72 10.70
CA VAL A 116 6.54 -44.67 10.15
C VAL A 116 7.22 -45.34 11.34
N ALA A 117 7.13 -46.66 11.42
CA ALA A 117 7.82 -47.45 12.43
C ALA A 117 9.28 -46.99 12.47
N ARG A 118 9.76 -46.62 13.66
CA ARG A 118 11.14 -46.13 13.84
C ARG A 118 12.10 -47.11 13.17
N ALA A 119 12.83 -46.63 12.17
CA ALA A 119 13.90 -47.40 11.57
C ALA A 119 14.87 -47.85 12.68
N PRO A 120 15.37 -49.09 12.66
CA PRO A 120 16.35 -49.55 13.64
C PRO A 120 17.56 -48.60 13.62
N LYS A 121 17.99 -48.16 14.80
CA LYS A 121 19.18 -47.32 14.96
C LYS A 121 20.35 -48.08 14.31
N ARG A 122 21.01 -47.46 13.32
CA ARG A 122 22.27 -47.99 12.80
C ARG A 122 23.28 -48.08 13.95
N PRO A 123 24.03 -49.19 14.09
CA PRO A 123 25.09 -49.27 15.08
C PRO A 123 26.12 -48.15 14.83
N HIS A 124 26.62 -47.55 15.90
CA HIS A 124 27.79 -46.67 15.82
C HIS A 124 29.00 -47.50 15.36
N PRO A 125 29.85 -46.97 14.47
CA PRO A 125 31.14 -47.60 14.20
C PRO A 125 32.00 -47.58 15.48
N PRO A 126 32.85 -48.59 15.69
CA PRO A 126 33.76 -48.61 16.82
C PRO A 126 34.76 -47.45 16.70
N ASP A 127 35.06 -46.82 17.84
CA ASP A 127 36.07 -45.78 17.95
C ASP A 127 37.42 -46.37 17.55
N GLU A 128 38.04 -45.81 16.50
CA GLU A 128 39.44 -46.10 16.17
C GLU A 128 40.31 -45.48 17.27
N ASP A 129 40.93 -46.35 18.06
CA ASP A 129 41.96 -45.99 19.03
C ASP A 129 43.07 -45.19 18.32
N ARG A 130 43.24 -43.94 18.74
CA ARG A 130 44.42 -43.14 18.43
C ARG A 130 45.50 -43.46 19.45
N ASP A 131 46.52 -44.19 19.01
CA ASP A 131 47.87 -44.11 19.57
C ASP A 131 48.56 -42.80 19.14
#